data_AF-A0A1W0AXZ7-F1
#
_entry.id   AF-A0A1W0AXZ7-F1
#
_cell.length_a   1.000
_cell.length_b   1.000
_cell.length_c   1.000
_cell.angle_alpha   90.00
_cell.angle_beta   90.00
_cell.angle_gamma   90.00
#
_symmetry.space_group_name_H-M   'P 1'
#
loop_
_entity.id
_entity.type
_entity.pdbx_description
1 polymer ?
#
loop_
_entity_poly.entity_id
_entity_poly.type
_entity_poly.pdbx_seq_one_letter_code
_entity_poly.pdbx_strand_id
1 'polypeptide(L)'
;MLVEVGERAELTAAEREFVECLRRYPITGLALIDLRIGDNGGTRRIDAVVWTPQGMTVFEVVGFRSRQAGVLDVRTEGPWKIGQARADIDAAPGVSPTDRLQIAVSEVRQALERALHDPGHICGAIALMAFRGAALRPARSTLRPGLDVVVCNVTDATEMRIYLESFAPGPVRWTAGRVLGAVKALGADGITRADLLAAGFAEKLPEPVADKDKVRVDRTPEHTRGQTTAGWAVVVTAVLGMLVVLGVILSALSTDRTRSEPAATTTSTESTSPAPHTAVECWPLQQDC
;
A
#
# COMPACT_ATOMS: atom_id res chain seq x y z
N MET A 1 -5.02 13.20 -20.83
CA MET A 1 -3.94 12.28 -20.42
C MET A 1 -3.50 11.46 -21.64
N LEU A 2 -2.21 11.16 -21.77
CA LEU A 2 -1.69 10.23 -22.78
C LEU A 2 -1.94 8.79 -22.33
N VAL A 3 -2.54 7.95 -23.19
CA VAL A 3 -2.90 6.57 -22.84
C VAL A 3 -2.43 5.62 -23.94
N GLU A 4 -1.49 4.75 -23.59
CA GLU A 4 -0.90 3.74 -24.46
C GLU A 4 -1.39 2.35 -24.05
N VAL A 5 -1.86 1.58 -25.02
CA VAL A 5 -2.38 0.23 -24.80
C VAL A 5 -1.46 -0.75 -25.51
N GLY A 6 -1.01 -1.80 -24.80
CA GLY A 6 -0.14 -2.82 -25.38
C GLY A 6 -0.70 -3.40 -26.68
N GLU A 7 0.17 -3.62 -27.68
CA GLU A 7 -0.24 -4.07 -29.02
C GLU A 7 -1.00 -5.41 -29.01
N ARG A 8 -0.73 -6.26 -28.02
CA ARG A 8 -1.33 -7.59 -27.85
C ARG A 8 -2.36 -7.62 -26.72
N ALA A 9 -2.96 -6.47 -26.42
CA ALA A 9 -3.91 -6.34 -25.33
C ALA A 9 -5.29 -6.88 -25.72
N GLU A 10 -5.73 -7.89 -24.98
CA GLU A 10 -7.11 -8.34 -24.98
C GLU A 10 -7.81 -7.77 -23.73
N LEU A 11 -8.32 -6.54 -23.87
CA LEU A 11 -8.91 -5.84 -22.73
C LEU A 11 -10.25 -6.45 -22.32
N THR A 12 -10.48 -6.56 -21.01
CA THR A 12 -11.80 -6.86 -20.44
C THR A 12 -12.77 -5.68 -20.66
N ALA A 13 -14.06 -5.90 -20.40
CA ALA A 13 -15.03 -4.80 -20.48
C ALA A 13 -14.70 -3.67 -19.49
N ALA A 14 -14.29 -4.01 -18.27
CA ALA A 14 -13.88 -3.07 -17.25
C ALA A 14 -12.63 -2.27 -17.68
N GLU A 15 -11.63 -2.93 -18.26
CA GLU A 15 -10.41 -2.27 -18.73
C GLU A 15 -10.67 -1.32 -19.89
N ARG A 16 -11.50 -1.70 -20.87
CA ARG A 16 -11.90 -0.77 -21.94
C ARG A 16 -12.58 0.47 -21.38
N GLU A 17 -13.45 0.27 -20.39
CA GLU A 17 -14.17 1.36 -19.74
C GLU A 17 -13.20 2.26 -18.92
N PHE A 18 -12.21 1.67 -18.26
CA PHE A 18 -11.14 2.38 -17.58
C PHE A 18 -10.27 3.21 -18.54
N VAL A 19 -9.88 2.64 -19.70
CA VAL A 19 -9.15 3.37 -20.76
C VAL A 19 -9.95 4.57 -21.26
N GLU A 20 -11.25 4.39 -21.48
CA GLU A 20 -12.14 5.48 -21.89
C GLU A 20 -12.20 6.59 -20.83
N CYS A 21 -12.30 6.24 -19.55
CA CYS A 21 -12.20 7.20 -18.44
C CYS A 21 -10.88 7.98 -18.51
N LEU A 22 -9.73 7.28 -18.60
CA LEU A 22 -8.41 7.91 -18.58
C LEU A 22 -8.22 8.92 -19.72
N ARG A 23 -8.66 8.57 -20.94
CA ARG A 23 -8.55 9.45 -22.12
C ARG A 23 -9.34 10.75 -21.97
N ARG A 24 -10.43 10.75 -21.20
CA ARG A 24 -11.28 11.92 -20.97
C ARG A 24 -10.69 12.91 -19.95
N TYR A 25 -9.69 12.52 -19.16
CA TYR A 25 -9.14 13.41 -18.14
C TYR A 25 -8.17 14.44 -18.74
N PRO A 26 -8.43 15.75 -18.55
CA PRO A 26 -7.54 16.81 -19.01
C PRO A 26 -6.39 17.04 -18.02
N ILE A 27 -5.79 15.96 -17.50
CA ILE A 27 -4.64 16.03 -16.59
C ILE A 27 -3.36 15.58 -17.31
N THR A 28 -2.24 16.18 -16.90
CA THR A 28 -0.91 15.74 -17.32
C THR A 28 -0.63 14.36 -16.73
N GLY A 29 -0.37 13.41 -17.62
CA GLY A 29 -0.02 12.06 -17.22
C GLY A 29 0.16 11.12 -18.41
N LEU A 30 0.79 10.00 -18.13
CA LEU A 30 0.92 8.85 -19.02
C LEU A 30 0.28 7.65 -18.33
N ALA A 31 -0.57 6.91 -19.04
CA ALA A 31 -1.04 5.60 -18.63
C ALA A 31 -0.56 4.55 -19.64
N LEU A 32 0.13 3.52 -19.14
CA LEU A 32 0.41 2.29 -19.89
C LEU A 32 -0.59 1.23 -19.47
N ILE A 33 -1.24 0.58 -20.43
CA ILE A 33 -2.29 -0.41 -20.22
C ILE A 33 -1.86 -1.76 -20.78
N ASP A 34 -2.20 -2.86 -20.10
CA ASP A 34 -1.81 -4.23 -20.47
C ASP A 34 -0.28 -4.42 -20.54
N LEU A 35 0.42 -3.97 -19.51
CA LEU A 35 1.87 -4.08 -19.45
C LEU A 35 2.27 -5.51 -19.07
N ARG A 36 3.28 -6.09 -19.73
CA ARG A 36 3.80 -7.42 -19.40
C ARG A 36 5.21 -7.29 -18.82
N ILE A 37 5.34 -7.55 -17.53
CA ILE A 37 6.61 -7.45 -16.78
C ILE A 37 7.07 -8.85 -16.38
N GLY A 38 8.35 -9.14 -16.56
CA GLY A 38 8.99 -10.36 -16.06
C GLY A 38 10.21 -10.76 -16.87
N ASP A 39 11.01 -11.65 -16.30
CA ASP A 39 12.27 -12.14 -16.88
C ASP A 39 12.19 -13.67 -16.97
N ASN A 40 12.64 -14.29 -18.07
CA ASN A 40 13.04 -15.72 -18.31
C ASN A 40 12.36 -16.91 -17.56
N GLY A 41 11.30 -16.71 -16.78
CA GLY A 41 10.54 -17.70 -16.01
C GLY A 41 9.03 -17.42 -15.99
N GLY A 42 8.60 -16.37 -16.69
CA GLY A 42 7.20 -15.98 -16.88
C GLY A 42 7.06 -14.47 -17.10
N THR A 43 6.01 -14.05 -17.81
CA THR A 43 5.61 -12.64 -17.86
C THR A 43 4.30 -12.48 -17.11
N ARG A 44 4.21 -11.46 -16.25
CA ARG A 44 2.99 -11.09 -15.54
C ARG A 44 2.35 -9.89 -16.22
N ARG A 45 1.04 -9.99 -16.41
CA ARG A 45 0.20 -8.89 -16.86
C ARG A 45 -0.08 -7.93 -15.71
N ILE A 46 0.12 -6.64 -15.95
CA ILE A 46 -0.23 -5.52 -15.09
C ILE A 46 -1.28 -4.72 -15.84
N ASP A 47 -2.45 -4.53 -15.24
CA ASP A 47 -3.58 -3.93 -15.96
C ASP A 47 -3.27 -2.49 -16.37
N ALA A 48 -2.71 -1.68 -15.46
CA ALA A 48 -2.17 -0.37 -15.82
C ALA A 48 -1.08 0.17 -14.88
N VAL A 49 -0.23 1.03 -15.43
CA VAL A 49 0.68 1.89 -14.66
C VAL A 49 0.49 3.33 -15.13
N VAL A 50 0.24 4.23 -14.18
CA VAL A 50 -0.05 5.64 -14.46
C VAL A 50 0.98 6.54 -13.78
N TRP A 51 1.59 7.42 -14.56
CA TRP A 51 2.45 8.50 -14.09
C TRP A 51 1.71 9.83 -14.15
N THR A 52 1.87 10.60 -13.08
CA THR A 52 1.63 12.05 -13.04
C THR A 52 2.95 12.74 -12.74
N PRO A 53 3.06 14.06 -12.91
CA PRO A 53 4.29 14.78 -12.55
C PRO A 53 4.72 14.53 -11.09
N GLN A 54 3.76 14.29 -10.19
CA GLN A 54 4.01 14.13 -8.76
C GLN A 54 4.32 12.68 -8.36
N GLY A 55 3.75 11.68 -9.04
CA GLY A 55 3.90 10.29 -8.61
C GLY A 55 3.58 9.24 -9.66
N MET A 56 3.65 7.98 -9.24
CA MET A 56 3.28 6.82 -10.04
C MET A 56 2.33 5.91 -9.26
N THR A 57 1.26 5.46 -9.91
CA THR A 57 0.30 4.49 -9.37
C THR A 57 0.21 3.27 -10.29
N VAL A 58 0.26 2.08 -9.70
CA VAL A 58 -0.10 0.82 -10.38
C VAL A 58 -1.58 0.56 -10.15
N PHE A 59 -2.32 0.27 -11.21
CA PHE A 59 -3.74 -0.04 -11.15
C PHE A 59 -4.01 -1.51 -11.44
N GLU A 60 -4.88 -2.07 -10.63
CA GLU A 60 -5.63 -3.30 -10.91
C GLU A 60 -7.05 -2.89 -11.29
N VAL A 61 -7.56 -3.35 -12.43
CA VAL A 61 -8.86 -2.91 -12.95
C VAL A 61 -9.89 -4.01 -12.75
N VAL A 62 -10.97 -3.67 -12.05
CA VAL A 62 -11.94 -4.67 -11.59
C VAL A 62 -13.34 -4.22 -11.97
N GLY A 63 -14.08 -5.10 -12.65
CA GLY A 63 -15.50 -4.90 -12.94
C GLY A 63 -16.41 -5.69 -12.02
N PHE A 64 -17.71 -5.51 -12.21
CA PHE A 64 -18.75 -6.37 -11.64
C PHE A 64 -19.36 -7.26 -12.71
N ARG A 65 -19.79 -8.46 -12.32
CA ARG A 65 -20.57 -9.36 -13.20
C ARG A 65 -22.04 -8.98 -13.25
N SER A 66 -22.55 -8.34 -12.20
CA SER A 66 -23.93 -7.88 -12.11
C SER A 66 -24.01 -6.44 -11.57
N ARG A 67 -25.10 -5.75 -11.91
CA ARG A 67 -25.32 -4.38 -11.46
C ARG A 67 -25.59 -4.35 -9.94
N GLN A 68 -24.68 -3.75 -9.17
CA GLN A 68 -24.81 -3.58 -7.72
C GLN A 68 -24.63 -2.11 -7.34
N ALA A 69 -25.41 -1.64 -6.35
CA ALA A 69 -25.34 -0.29 -5.81
C ALA A 69 -25.50 -0.33 -4.29
N GLY A 70 -24.90 0.62 -3.58
CA GLY A 70 -24.99 0.71 -2.11
C GLY A 70 -23.65 0.95 -1.43
N VAL A 71 -23.56 0.55 -0.16
CA VAL A 71 -22.38 0.76 0.67
C VAL A 71 -21.34 -0.32 0.38
N LEU A 72 -20.22 0.08 -0.20
CA LEU A 72 -19.06 -0.75 -0.48
C LEU A 72 -18.22 -0.91 0.80
N ASP A 73 -18.14 -2.15 1.29
CA ASP A 73 -17.25 -2.56 2.38
C ASP A 73 -16.07 -3.33 1.75
N VAL A 74 -14.95 -2.62 1.58
CA VAL A 74 -13.69 -3.20 1.13
C VAL A 74 -12.84 -3.59 2.32
N ARG A 75 -12.23 -4.76 2.24
CA ARG A 75 -11.36 -5.30 3.27
C ARG A 75 -10.09 -5.82 2.62
N THR A 76 -9.00 -5.76 3.37
CA THR A 76 -7.72 -6.35 2.95
C THR A 76 -7.84 -7.88 2.89
N GLU A 77 -8.60 -8.46 3.82
CA GLU A 77 -8.83 -9.90 3.92
C GLU A 77 -10.33 -10.23 3.78
N GLY A 78 -10.60 -11.35 3.10
CA GLY A 78 -11.95 -11.85 2.88
C GLY A 78 -12.69 -11.17 1.71
N PRO A 79 -13.93 -11.59 1.45
CA PRO A 79 -14.71 -11.09 0.33
C PRO A 79 -15.21 -9.67 0.59
N TRP A 80 -15.10 -8.81 -0.43
CA TRP A 80 -15.75 -7.51 -0.41
C TRP A 80 -17.26 -7.65 -0.39
N LYS A 81 -17.95 -6.65 0.16
CA LYS A 81 -19.40 -6.63 0.28
C LYS A 81 -19.99 -5.33 -0.24
N ILE A 82 -21.23 -5.42 -0.71
CA ILE A 82 -22.09 -4.28 -0.97
C ILE A 82 -23.33 -4.44 -0.09
N GLY A 83 -23.45 -3.58 0.93
CA GLY A 83 -24.40 -3.78 2.02
C GLY A 83 -24.10 -5.10 2.75
N GLN A 84 -25.08 -6.02 2.76
CA GLN A 84 -24.93 -7.34 3.38
C GLN A 84 -24.51 -8.44 2.38
N ALA A 85 -24.61 -8.17 1.07
CA ALA A 85 -24.32 -9.15 0.03
C ALA A 85 -22.84 -9.13 -0.35
N ARG A 86 -22.31 -10.28 -0.80
CA ARG A 86 -20.98 -10.36 -1.40
C ARG A 86 -20.95 -9.52 -2.68
N ALA A 87 -19.86 -8.79 -2.89
CA ALA A 87 -19.60 -8.09 -4.13
C ALA A 87 -19.38 -9.12 -5.26
N ASP A 88 -20.16 -9.00 -6.32
CA ASP A 88 -20.14 -9.89 -7.48
C ASP A 88 -19.10 -9.41 -8.49
N ILE A 89 -17.85 -9.50 -8.06
CA ILE A 89 -16.68 -9.00 -8.79
C ILE A 89 -16.34 -9.95 -9.94
N ASP A 90 -16.02 -9.38 -11.10
CA ASP A 90 -15.54 -10.14 -12.24
C ASP A 90 -14.05 -10.49 -12.11
N ALA A 91 -13.76 -11.42 -11.20
CA ALA A 91 -12.44 -12.00 -10.98
C ALA A 91 -12.52 -13.52 -10.95
N ALA A 92 -11.38 -14.18 -11.20
CA ALA A 92 -11.29 -15.63 -11.08
C ALA A 92 -11.68 -16.07 -9.65
N PRO A 93 -12.43 -17.18 -9.49
CA PRO A 93 -12.84 -17.65 -8.16
C PRO A 93 -11.63 -17.85 -7.24
N GLY A 94 -11.72 -17.33 -6.00
CA GLY A 94 -10.66 -17.45 -5.00
C GLY A 94 -9.51 -16.45 -5.16
N VAL A 95 -9.51 -15.62 -6.20
CA VAL A 95 -8.47 -14.61 -6.41
C VAL A 95 -8.93 -13.26 -5.85
N SER A 96 -8.22 -12.76 -4.85
CA SER A 96 -8.46 -11.44 -4.26
C SER A 96 -7.89 -10.34 -5.18
N PRO A 97 -8.69 -9.32 -5.55
CA PRO A 97 -8.19 -8.14 -6.26
C PRO A 97 -7.06 -7.41 -5.52
N THR A 98 -7.14 -7.39 -4.18
CA THR A 98 -6.11 -6.79 -3.33
C THR A 98 -4.78 -7.52 -3.46
N ASP A 99 -4.80 -8.87 -3.53
CA ASP A 99 -3.58 -9.66 -3.66
C ASP A 99 -2.96 -9.48 -5.06
N ARG A 100 -3.80 -9.46 -6.10
CA ARG A 100 -3.35 -9.17 -7.48
C ARG A 100 -2.65 -7.81 -7.56
N LEU A 101 -3.26 -6.76 -6.99
CA LEU A 101 -2.65 -5.43 -6.96
C LEU A 101 -1.33 -5.43 -6.20
N GLN A 102 -1.25 -6.09 -5.05
CA GLN A 102 -0.01 -6.13 -4.27
C GLN A 102 1.13 -6.78 -5.03
N ILE A 103 0.85 -7.91 -5.70
CA ILE A 103 1.83 -8.57 -6.54
C ILE A 103 2.20 -7.67 -7.73
N ALA A 104 1.23 -7.04 -8.38
CA ALA A 104 1.49 -6.11 -9.48
C ALA A 104 2.42 -4.95 -9.06
N VAL A 105 2.15 -4.35 -7.89
CA VAL A 105 3.00 -3.30 -7.30
C VAL A 105 4.42 -3.83 -7.01
N SER A 106 4.56 -5.06 -6.51
CA SER A 106 5.89 -5.62 -6.22
C SER A 106 6.68 -5.89 -7.49
N GLU A 107 6.06 -6.40 -8.55
CA GLU A 107 6.71 -6.65 -9.85
C GLU A 107 7.19 -5.33 -10.49
N VAL A 108 6.32 -4.31 -10.53
CA VAL A 108 6.67 -2.98 -11.04
C VAL A 108 7.81 -2.38 -10.22
N ARG A 109 7.72 -2.46 -8.89
CA ARG A 109 8.79 -1.98 -7.99
C ARG A 109 10.11 -2.64 -8.30
N GLN A 110 10.14 -3.97 -8.36
CA GLN A 110 11.36 -4.72 -8.59
C GLN A 110 11.97 -4.42 -9.97
N ALA A 111 11.15 -4.27 -11.00
CA ALA A 111 11.61 -3.89 -12.34
C ALA A 111 12.26 -2.50 -12.35
N LEU A 112 11.64 -1.52 -11.66
CA LEU A 112 12.16 -0.17 -11.58
C LEU A 112 13.40 -0.06 -10.69
N GLU A 113 13.47 -0.77 -9.56
CA GLU A 113 14.65 -0.79 -8.68
C GLU A 113 15.88 -1.39 -9.39
N ARG A 114 15.68 -2.33 -10.33
CA ARG A 114 16.77 -2.88 -11.14
C ARG A 114 17.34 -1.89 -12.16
N ALA A 115 16.54 -0.94 -12.62
CA ALA A 115 16.91 -0.06 -13.73
C ALA A 115 17.15 1.41 -13.32
N LEU A 116 16.55 1.86 -12.22
CA LEU A 116 16.57 3.24 -11.75
C LEU A 116 17.23 3.33 -10.37
N HIS A 117 18.03 4.38 -10.17
CA HIS A 117 18.68 4.62 -8.87
C HIS A 117 17.68 4.98 -7.76
N ASP A 118 16.62 5.72 -8.10
CA ASP A 118 15.52 6.06 -7.20
C ASP A 118 14.20 5.90 -7.99
N PRO A 119 13.40 4.86 -7.75
CA PRO A 119 12.09 4.72 -8.40
C PRO A 119 11.01 5.60 -7.73
N GLY A 120 11.31 6.24 -6.60
CA GLY A 120 10.34 7.00 -5.82
C GLY A 120 9.30 6.12 -5.11
N HIS A 121 8.23 6.75 -4.63
CA HIS A 121 7.12 6.03 -4.03
C HIS A 121 6.16 5.51 -5.10
N ILE A 122 5.75 4.26 -4.97
CA ILE A 122 4.83 3.58 -5.88
C ILE A 122 3.56 3.30 -5.10
N CYS A 123 2.47 3.98 -5.48
CA CYS A 123 1.14 3.70 -4.95
C CYS A 123 0.49 2.56 -5.75
N GLY A 124 -0.44 1.85 -5.11
CA GLY A 124 -1.35 0.93 -5.76
C GLY A 124 -2.78 1.43 -5.65
N ALA A 125 -3.59 1.22 -6.68
CA ALA A 125 -5.02 1.44 -6.58
C ALA A 125 -5.82 0.39 -7.34
N ILE A 126 -7.00 0.07 -6.83
CA ILE A 126 -7.99 -0.74 -7.54
C ILE A 126 -8.98 0.21 -8.19
N ALA A 127 -9.01 0.21 -9.52
CA ALA A 127 -10.04 0.92 -10.29
C ALA A 127 -11.28 0.03 -10.38
N LEU A 128 -12.26 0.27 -9.52
CA LEU A 128 -13.49 -0.50 -9.44
C LEU A 128 -14.54 0.10 -10.38
N MET A 129 -14.70 -0.52 -11.55
CA MET A 129 -15.61 -0.08 -12.61
C MET A 129 -17.06 -0.45 -12.25
N ALA A 130 -17.82 0.54 -11.82
CA ALA A 130 -19.24 0.38 -11.51
C ALA A 130 -20.08 0.47 -12.79
N PHE A 131 -21.16 -0.33 -12.85
CA PHE A 131 -22.14 -0.21 -13.93
C PHE A 131 -22.70 1.21 -14.03
N ARG A 132 -22.99 1.66 -15.25
CA ARG A 132 -23.58 2.99 -15.49
C ARG A 132 -24.86 3.17 -14.66
N GLY A 133 -24.93 4.30 -13.96
CA GLY A 133 -26.02 4.64 -13.06
C GLY A 133 -26.09 3.81 -11.77
N ALA A 134 -25.11 2.96 -11.47
CA ALA A 134 -24.94 2.38 -10.15
C ALA A 134 -24.11 3.32 -9.27
N ALA A 135 -24.55 3.53 -8.03
CA ALA A 135 -23.85 4.37 -7.07
C ALA A 135 -23.28 3.50 -5.95
N LEU A 136 -21.94 3.48 -5.86
CA LEU A 136 -21.23 2.87 -4.75
C LEU A 136 -20.70 3.95 -3.81
N ARG A 137 -20.78 3.69 -2.51
CA ARG A 137 -20.31 4.61 -1.45
C ARG A 137 -19.52 3.84 -0.39
N PRO A 138 -18.40 4.36 0.13
CA PRO A 138 -17.72 5.56 -0.35
C PRO A 138 -17.15 5.35 -1.76
N ALA A 139 -16.91 6.44 -2.49
CA ALA A 139 -16.35 6.36 -3.84
C ALA A 139 -14.82 6.16 -3.84
N ARG A 140 -14.18 6.39 -2.68
CA ARG A 140 -12.80 6.02 -2.40
C ARG A 140 -12.71 5.38 -1.02
N SER A 141 -11.95 4.30 -0.92
CA SER A 141 -11.62 3.63 0.34
C SER A 141 -10.13 3.33 0.39
N THR A 142 -9.48 3.61 1.51
CA THR A 142 -8.08 3.23 1.72
C THR A 142 -8.02 1.87 2.38
N LEU A 143 -7.39 0.88 1.72
CA LEU A 143 -7.18 -0.45 2.28
C LEU A 143 -6.05 -0.43 3.31
N ARG A 144 -4.96 0.25 2.95
CA ARG A 144 -3.79 0.50 3.80
C ARG A 144 -3.00 1.68 3.21
N PRO A 145 -2.03 2.25 3.94
CA PRO A 145 -1.18 3.30 3.38
C PRO A 145 -0.58 2.91 2.03
N GLY A 146 -0.82 3.74 1.01
CA GLY A 146 -0.36 3.54 -0.36
C GLY A 146 -1.18 2.58 -1.22
N LEU A 147 -2.26 1.96 -0.69
CA LEU A 147 -3.20 1.15 -1.45
C LEU A 147 -4.65 1.62 -1.26
N ASP A 148 -5.25 2.09 -2.35
CA ASP A 148 -6.62 2.61 -2.37
C ASP A 148 -7.54 1.78 -3.28
N VAL A 149 -8.85 1.86 -3.04
CA VAL A 149 -9.90 1.43 -3.97
C VAL A 149 -10.64 2.67 -4.41
N VAL A 150 -10.75 2.86 -5.72
CA VAL A 150 -11.39 4.02 -6.34
C VAL A 150 -12.52 3.54 -7.23
N VAL A 151 -13.74 3.92 -6.90
CA VAL A 151 -14.92 3.65 -7.71
C VAL A 151 -14.86 4.53 -8.95
N CYS A 152 -14.95 3.89 -10.11
CA CYS A 152 -14.83 4.52 -11.41
C CYS A 152 -16.14 4.38 -12.18
N ASN A 153 -16.54 5.45 -12.84
CA ASN A 153 -17.69 5.46 -13.73
C ASN A 153 -17.40 6.43 -14.89
N VAL A 154 -17.65 6.00 -16.13
CA VAL A 154 -17.43 6.83 -17.34
C VAL A 154 -18.27 8.11 -17.35
N THR A 155 -19.43 8.07 -16.70
CA THR A 155 -20.36 9.20 -16.62
C THR A 155 -20.05 10.15 -15.45
N ASP A 156 -19.41 9.66 -14.40
CA ASP A 156 -18.96 10.46 -13.26
C ASP A 156 -17.54 10.04 -12.87
N ALA A 157 -16.61 10.76 -13.47
CA ALA A 157 -15.19 10.46 -13.46
C ALA A 157 -14.45 11.28 -12.38
N THR A 158 -15.21 11.98 -11.53
CA THR A 158 -14.71 13.00 -10.58
C THR A 158 -13.73 12.41 -9.57
N GLU A 159 -14.06 11.27 -8.99
CA GLU A 159 -13.29 10.65 -7.91
C GLU A 159 -11.96 10.08 -8.39
N MET A 160 -11.93 9.49 -9.58
CA MET A 160 -10.68 9.05 -10.21
C MET A 160 -9.78 10.25 -10.56
N ARG A 161 -10.35 11.35 -11.07
CA ARG A 161 -9.57 12.58 -11.27
C ARG A 161 -8.98 13.09 -9.96
N ILE A 162 -9.81 13.21 -8.91
CA ILE A 162 -9.35 13.64 -7.58
C ILE A 162 -8.25 12.72 -7.07
N TYR A 163 -8.40 11.40 -7.22
CA TYR A 163 -7.37 10.44 -6.86
C TYR A 163 -6.06 10.72 -7.60
N LEU A 164 -6.10 10.82 -8.94
CA LEU A 164 -4.91 11.02 -9.77
C LEU A 164 -4.18 12.35 -9.45
N GLU A 165 -4.91 13.38 -9.04
CA GLU A 165 -4.34 14.66 -8.63
C GLU A 165 -3.77 14.65 -7.20
N SER A 166 -4.20 13.71 -6.35
CA SER A 166 -3.93 13.75 -4.90
C SER A 166 -3.18 12.55 -4.32
N PHE A 167 -3.00 11.45 -5.07
CA PHE A 167 -2.40 10.22 -4.51
C PHE A 167 -0.93 10.37 -4.10
N ALA A 168 -0.22 11.33 -4.70
CA ALA A 168 1.15 11.67 -4.36
C ALA A 168 1.27 13.18 -4.15
N PRO A 169 0.85 13.71 -2.98
CA PRO A 169 0.99 15.13 -2.69
C PRO A 169 2.47 15.47 -2.54
N GLY A 170 2.98 16.39 -3.35
CA GLY A 170 4.39 16.76 -3.29
C GLY A 170 4.88 17.54 -4.51
N PRO A 171 6.16 17.94 -4.50
CA PRO A 171 6.78 18.56 -5.66
C PRO A 171 6.81 17.59 -6.85
N VAL A 172 6.93 18.13 -8.06
CA VAL A 172 7.13 17.33 -9.27
C VAL A 172 8.39 16.46 -9.10
N ARG A 173 8.26 15.15 -9.33
CA ARG A 173 9.36 14.16 -9.26
C ARG A 173 9.60 13.45 -10.60
N TRP A 174 8.59 13.40 -11.45
CA TRP A 174 8.61 12.70 -12.72
C TRP A 174 8.75 13.69 -13.87
N THR A 175 9.97 13.81 -14.41
CA THR A 175 10.26 14.52 -15.66
C THR A 175 10.03 13.61 -16.86
N ALA A 176 9.92 14.17 -18.06
CA ALA A 176 9.82 13.39 -19.30
C ALA A 176 10.96 12.36 -19.44
N GLY A 177 12.19 12.73 -19.08
CA GLY A 177 13.33 11.81 -19.11
C GLY A 177 13.21 10.66 -18.10
N ARG A 178 12.73 10.94 -16.88
CA ARG A 178 12.57 9.92 -15.84
C ARG A 178 11.43 8.95 -16.16
N VAL A 179 10.31 9.47 -16.69
CA VAL A 179 9.20 8.64 -17.19
C VAL A 179 9.68 7.76 -18.33
N LEU A 180 10.40 8.30 -19.32
CA LEU A 180 10.91 7.50 -20.43
C LEU A 180 11.86 6.38 -19.97
N GLY A 181 12.72 6.67 -18.99
CA GLY A 181 13.58 5.65 -18.37
C GLY A 181 12.77 4.54 -17.68
N ALA A 182 11.70 4.90 -16.96
CA ALA A 182 10.81 3.94 -16.32
C ALA A 182 10.01 3.11 -17.33
N VAL A 183 9.47 3.73 -18.39
CA VAL A 183 8.76 3.05 -19.50
C VAL A 183 9.65 1.98 -20.12
N LYS A 184 10.90 2.34 -20.44
CA LYS A 184 11.89 1.41 -20.98
C LYS A 184 12.26 0.29 -19.98
N ALA A 185 12.42 0.61 -18.71
CA ALA A 185 12.71 -0.37 -17.66
C ALA A 185 11.60 -1.41 -17.50
N LEU A 186 10.36 -1.01 -17.78
CA LEU A 186 9.18 -1.86 -17.73
C LEU A 186 8.95 -2.64 -19.03
N GLY A 187 9.83 -2.48 -20.04
CA GLY A 187 9.73 -3.18 -21.32
C GLY A 187 8.62 -2.66 -22.24
N ALA A 188 8.12 -1.46 -21.99
CA ALA A 188 7.21 -0.78 -22.91
C ALA A 188 7.99 0.12 -23.87
N ASP A 189 7.50 0.17 -25.11
CA ASP A 189 8.05 0.95 -26.21
C ASP A 189 6.97 1.88 -26.79
N GLY A 190 7.28 2.62 -27.87
CA GLY A 190 6.30 3.44 -28.60
C GLY A 190 6.12 4.86 -28.06
N ILE A 191 6.41 5.11 -26.78
CA ILE A 191 6.37 6.46 -26.19
C ILE A 191 7.68 7.21 -26.46
N THR A 192 7.59 8.38 -27.10
CA THR A 192 8.73 9.25 -27.31
C THR A 192 8.81 10.35 -26.27
N ARG A 193 9.99 10.96 -26.17
CA ARG A 193 10.18 12.15 -25.33
C ARG A 193 9.29 13.32 -25.76
N ALA A 194 9.05 13.48 -27.06
CA ALA A 194 8.20 14.55 -27.58
C ALA A 194 6.74 14.36 -27.13
N ASP A 195 6.25 13.12 -27.09
CA ASP A 195 4.90 12.80 -26.61
C ASP A 195 4.73 13.17 -25.14
N LEU A 196 5.75 12.89 -24.31
CA LEU A 196 5.74 13.22 -22.88
C LEU A 196 5.76 14.74 -22.65
N LEU A 197 6.56 15.48 -23.42
CA LEU A 197 6.57 16.94 -23.35
C LEU A 197 5.23 17.53 -23.81
N ALA A 198 4.64 17.01 -24.88
CA ALA A 198 3.31 17.42 -25.37
C ALA A 198 2.19 17.07 -24.36
N ALA A 199 2.34 15.99 -23.60
CA ALA A 199 1.44 15.63 -22.51
C ALA A 199 1.58 16.53 -21.27
N GLY A 200 2.61 17.38 -21.21
CA GLY A 200 2.84 18.37 -20.16
C GLY A 200 3.86 17.96 -19.09
N PHE A 201 4.61 16.88 -19.29
CA PHE A 201 5.71 16.55 -18.38
C PHE A 201 6.86 17.56 -18.52
N ALA A 202 7.47 17.92 -17.40
CA ALA A 202 8.60 18.85 -17.40
C ALA A 202 9.87 18.19 -17.96
N GLU A 203 10.66 18.98 -18.68
CA GLU A 203 11.97 18.59 -19.20
C GLU A 203 12.99 18.35 -18.07
N LYS A 204 12.99 19.25 -17.08
CA LYS A 204 13.84 19.21 -15.88
C LYS A 204 12.97 19.38 -14.64
N LEU A 205 13.47 18.90 -13.51
CA LEU A 205 12.81 19.15 -12.23
C LEU A 205 12.80 20.66 -11.96
N PRO A 206 11.74 21.20 -11.32
CA PRO A 206 11.74 22.57 -10.86
C PRO A 206 12.97 22.81 -9.98
N GLU A 207 13.69 23.90 -10.20
CA GLU A 207 14.75 24.29 -9.29
C GLU A 207 14.13 24.49 -7.89
N PRO A 208 14.80 24.03 -6.81
CA PRO A 208 14.34 24.34 -5.47
C PRO A 208 14.24 25.86 -5.38
N VAL A 209 13.03 26.37 -5.13
CA VAL A 209 12.88 27.79 -4.82
C VAL A 209 13.71 28.00 -3.57
N ALA A 210 14.87 28.63 -3.72
CA ALA A 210 15.69 29.01 -2.60
C ALA A 210 14.78 29.87 -1.71
N ASP A 211 14.49 29.35 -0.52
CA ASP A 211 13.70 30.01 0.50
C ASP A 211 14.49 31.25 0.94
N LYS A 212 14.40 32.33 0.16
CA LYS A 212 15.10 33.60 0.38
C LYS A 212 14.53 34.33 1.60
N ASP A 213 13.46 33.83 2.21
CA ASP A 213 12.77 34.44 3.34
C ASP A 213 12.98 33.73 4.68
N LYS A 214 13.90 32.77 4.76
CA LYS A 214 14.52 32.45 6.06
C LYS A 214 15.60 33.49 6.37
N VAL A 215 15.17 34.74 6.58
CA VAL A 215 15.82 35.57 7.60
C VAL A 215 15.64 34.80 8.89
N ARG A 216 16.65 34.00 9.21
CA ARG A 216 16.85 33.42 10.53
C ARG A 216 16.97 34.61 11.47
N VAL A 217 15.83 35.05 12.01
CA VAL A 217 15.82 35.77 13.27
C VAL A 217 16.35 34.76 14.26
N ASP A 218 17.67 34.79 14.44
CA ASP A 218 18.37 34.08 15.47
C ASP A 218 17.83 34.67 16.78
N ARG A 219 16.70 34.12 17.26
CA ARG A 219 16.25 34.32 18.63
C ARG A 219 17.26 33.59 19.47
N THR A 220 18.32 34.29 19.82
CA THR A 220 19.23 33.91 20.89
C THR A 220 18.34 33.61 22.10
N PRO A 221 18.30 32.37 22.63
CA PRO A 221 17.53 32.10 23.82
C PRO A 221 18.19 32.87 24.96
N GLU A 222 17.47 33.85 25.49
CA GLU A 222 17.87 34.56 26.69
C GLU A 222 17.99 33.53 27.81
N HIS A 223 19.22 33.31 28.26
CA HIS A 223 19.56 32.27 29.22
C HIS A 223 19.10 32.73 30.62
N THR A 224 17.82 32.53 30.93
CA THR A 224 17.30 32.81 32.27
C THR A 224 17.84 31.77 33.24
N ARG A 225 18.66 32.23 34.19
CA ARG A 225 19.50 31.48 35.14
C ARG A 225 18.74 30.60 36.17
N GLY A 226 17.49 30.23 35.90
CA GLY A 226 16.59 29.55 36.85
C GLY A 226 16.18 28.11 36.50
N GLN A 227 16.55 27.56 35.34
CA GLN A 227 16.09 26.22 34.91
C GLN A 227 17.06 25.07 35.23
N THR A 228 18.28 25.33 35.68
CA THR A 228 19.27 24.28 35.98
C THR A 228 18.98 23.50 37.27
N THR A 229 18.21 24.05 38.21
CA THR A 229 17.87 23.39 39.48
C THR A 229 16.71 22.39 39.34
N ALA A 230 15.75 22.65 38.46
CA ALA A 230 14.61 21.76 38.24
C ALA A 230 14.99 20.47 37.48
N GLY A 231 15.88 20.57 36.50
CA GLY A 231 16.34 19.40 35.73
C GLY A 231 17.14 18.41 36.59
N TRP A 232 17.99 18.92 37.50
CA TRP A 232 18.77 18.08 38.40
C TRP A 232 17.92 17.36 39.44
N ALA A 233 16.84 17.98 39.92
CA ALA A 233 15.94 17.33 40.88
C ALA A 233 15.30 16.06 40.29
N VAL A 234 14.89 16.08 39.02
CA VAL A 234 14.29 14.92 38.35
C VAL A 234 15.31 13.78 38.19
N VAL A 235 16.55 14.10 37.80
CA VAL A 235 17.62 13.10 37.63
C VAL A 235 17.98 12.45 38.95
N VAL A 236 18.14 13.24 40.02
CA VAL A 236 18.45 12.71 41.36
C VAL A 236 17.31 11.80 41.85
N THR A 237 16.06 12.20 41.64
CA THR A 237 14.89 11.40 42.03
C THR A 237 14.84 10.06 41.28
N ALA A 238 15.13 10.07 39.96
CA ALA A 238 15.15 8.85 39.16
C ALA A 238 16.26 7.88 39.59
N VAL A 239 17.47 8.39 39.87
CA VAL A 239 18.60 7.58 40.34
C VAL A 239 18.31 6.98 41.72
N LEU A 240 17.70 7.74 42.63
CA LEU A 240 17.34 7.24 43.95
C LEU A 240 16.32 6.10 43.86
N GLY A 241 15.29 6.24 43.00
CA GLY A 241 14.31 5.19 42.76
C GLY A 241 14.95 3.90 42.20
N MET A 242 15.90 4.04 41.28
CA MET A 242 16.60 2.90 40.69
C MET A 242 17.45 2.14 41.72
N LEU A 243 18.10 2.85 42.65
CA LEU A 243 18.90 2.24 43.72
C LEU A 243 18.04 1.46 44.73
N VAL A 244 16.83 1.95 45.04
CA VAL A 244 15.90 1.23 45.93
C VAL A 244 15.47 -0.09 45.30
N VAL A 245 15.10 -0.08 44.02
CA VAL A 245 14.73 -1.31 43.29
C VAL A 245 15.89 -2.30 43.25
N LEU A 246 17.12 -1.83 43.01
CA LEU A 246 18.31 -2.67 42.99
C LEU A 246 18.57 -3.33 44.37
N GLY A 247 18.37 -2.58 45.45
CA GLY A 247 18.49 -3.10 46.82
C GLY A 247 17.50 -4.22 47.12
N VAL A 248 16.24 -4.08 46.68
CA VAL A 248 15.22 -5.13 46.84
C VAL A 248 15.59 -6.39 46.08
N ILE A 249 16.09 -6.27 44.85
CA ILE A 249 16.51 -7.41 44.03
C ILE A 249 17.69 -8.15 44.69
N LEU A 250 18.68 -7.41 45.19
CA LEU A 250 19.83 -8.00 45.89
C LEU A 250 19.41 -8.71 47.19
N SER A 251 18.46 -8.14 47.94
CA SER A 251 17.92 -8.77 49.15
C SER A 251 17.14 -10.05 48.83
N ALA A 252 16.36 -10.06 47.74
CA ALA A 252 15.64 -11.26 47.29
C ALA A 252 16.61 -12.39 46.92
N LEU A 253 17.67 -12.08 46.15
CA LEU A 253 18.71 -13.04 45.77
C LEU A 253 19.51 -13.58 46.97
N SER A 254 19.71 -12.75 48.00
CA SER A 254 20.35 -13.19 49.25
C SER A 254 19.50 -14.18 50.02
N THR A 255 18.17 -14.02 49.99
CA THR A 255 17.26 -14.85 50.77
C THR A 255 17.08 -16.22 50.10
N ASP A 256 17.06 -16.26 48.77
CA ASP A 256 16.89 -17.50 47.99
C ASP A 256 18.09 -18.46 48.06
N ARG A 257 19.30 -17.93 48.34
CA ARG A 257 20.53 -18.74 48.48
C ARG A 257 20.55 -19.66 49.70
N THR A 258 19.62 -19.50 50.65
CA THR A 258 19.59 -20.29 51.89
C THR A 258 18.71 -21.54 51.82
N ARG A 259 18.02 -21.79 50.69
CA ARG A 259 17.18 -22.99 50.50
C ARG A 259 17.77 -23.92 49.43
N SER A 260 18.88 -24.58 49.77
CA SER A 260 19.35 -25.74 49.00
C SER A 260 18.50 -26.96 49.35
N GLU A 261 17.60 -27.35 48.46
CA GLU A 261 16.94 -28.66 48.49
C GLU A 261 17.66 -29.60 47.50
N PRO A 262 18.13 -30.78 47.93
CA PRO A 262 19.00 -31.64 47.10
C PRO A 262 18.24 -32.37 46.00
N ALA A 263 18.94 -32.52 44.88
CA ALA A 263 18.51 -33.13 43.63
C ALA A 263 17.96 -34.56 43.79
N ALA A 264 16.80 -34.83 43.17
CA ALA A 264 16.31 -36.16 42.89
C ALA A 264 16.51 -36.50 41.40
N THR A 265 17.46 -37.41 41.18
CA THR A 265 17.49 -38.54 40.24
C THR A 265 16.50 -38.53 39.07
N THR A 266 17.03 -38.45 37.86
CA THR A 266 16.35 -38.76 36.59
C THR A 266 15.98 -40.25 36.54
N THR A 267 14.70 -40.57 36.66
CA THR A 267 14.13 -41.88 36.30
C THR A 267 13.44 -41.74 34.94
N SER A 268 14.06 -42.31 33.90
CA SER A 268 13.41 -42.51 32.60
C SER A 268 12.20 -43.42 32.79
N THR A 269 11.01 -42.87 32.60
CA THR A 269 9.78 -43.67 32.53
C THR A 269 9.27 -43.64 31.11
N GLU A 270 9.33 -44.81 30.50
CA GLU A 270 8.67 -45.20 29.25
C GLU A 270 7.18 -44.85 29.37
N SER A 271 6.69 -43.92 28.54
CA SER A 271 5.27 -43.53 28.53
C SER A 271 4.59 -44.04 27.28
N THR A 272 3.69 -44.96 27.54
CA THR A 272 2.74 -45.62 26.65
C THR A 272 1.91 -44.63 25.84
N SER A 273 1.68 -45.00 24.58
CA SER A 273 0.85 -44.36 23.55
C SER A 273 -0.57 -43.97 24.01
N PRO A 274 -1.13 -42.82 23.61
CA PRO A 274 -2.57 -42.62 23.54
C PRO A 274 -3.13 -43.06 22.18
N ALA A 275 -4.30 -43.71 22.22
CA ALA A 275 -5.03 -44.19 21.05
C ALA A 275 -5.44 -43.06 20.08
N PRO A 276 -5.60 -43.35 18.77
CA PRO A 276 -6.00 -42.35 17.78
C PRO A 276 -7.43 -41.87 18.03
N HIS A 277 -7.60 -40.54 18.17
CA HIS A 277 -8.90 -39.90 18.24
C HIS A 277 -9.57 -39.93 16.86
N THR A 278 -10.66 -40.71 16.73
CA THR A 278 -11.60 -40.57 15.62
C THR A 278 -12.46 -39.33 15.85
N ALA A 279 -12.36 -38.35 14.96
CA ALA A 279 -13.23 -37.17 14.95
C ALA A 279 -14.68 -37.59 14.65
N VAL A 280 -15.61 -37.24 15.53
CA VAL A 280 -17.04 -37.40 15.30
C VAL A 280 -17.54 -36.14 14.58
N GLU A 281 -18.01 -36.28 13.34
CA GLU A 281 -18.66 -35.19 12.60
C GLU A 281 -20.00 -34.85 13.27
N CYS A 282 -20.04 -33.70 13.95
CA CYS A 282 -21.27 -33.15 14.53
C CYS A 282 -21.92 -32.17 13.54
N TRP A 283 -23.21 -32.39 13.27
CA TRP A 283 -24.01 -31.55 12.38
C TRP A 283 -24.77 -30.47 13.16
N PRO A 284 -25.09 -29.31 12.54
CA PRO A 284 -25.75 -28.24 13.25
C PRO A 284 -27.17 -28.66 13.65
N LEU A 285 -27.49 -28.49 14.95
CA LEU A 285 -28.75 -28.78 15.69
C LEU A 285 -28.79 -30.07 16.55
N GLN A 286 -27.68 -30.78 16.74
CA GLN A 286 -27.63 -31.88 17.72
C GLN A 286 -27.31 -31.33 19.12
N GLN A 287 -28.19 -31.56 20.09
CA GLN A 287 -27.90 -31.32 21.50
C GLN A 287 -27.32 -32.61 22.09
N ASP A 288 -26.17 -32.48 22.77
CA ASP A 288 -25.34 -33.54 23.39
C ASP A 288 -24.37 -34.29 22.44
N CYS A 289 -23.52 -33.55 21.72
CA CYS A 289 -22.28 -34.06 21.12
C CYS A 289 -21.07 -33.21 21.50
#